data_AF-A0A920UUA4-F1
#
_entry.id   AF-A0A920UUA4-F1
#
_cell.length_a   1.000
_cell.length_b   1.000
_cell.length_c   1.000
_cell.angle_alpha   90.00
_cell.angle_beta   90.00
_cell.angle_gamma   90.00
#
_symmetry.space_group_name_H-M   'P 1'
#
loop_
_entity.id
_entity.type
_entity.pdbx_description
1 polymer ?
#
loop_
_entity_poly.entity_id
_entity_poly.type
_entity_poly.pdbx_seq_one_letter_code
_entity_poly.pdbx_strand_id
1 'polypeptide(L)'
;MALPIAAQIFSPEEIEALREFMFRGGFVMVDDFWGQPHLDDMFMEIQKIFPDREIMQLDPSHEIFHIFFDIDEFAQVPGRMVTWDFGGFMNLDDPSYPPEVYAVLDDDGRIMMIANYNTDLGDGWEHTFYEPYPTKFTNEAYKIGINFLIYAFSH
;
A
#
# COMPACT_ATOMS: atom_id res chain seq x y z
N MET A 1 -31.12 9.85 -1.54
CA MET A 1 -30.31 10.66 -2.47
C MET A 1 -28.88 10.59 -1.97
N ALA A 2 -28.06 9.75 -2.60
CA ALA A 2 -26.63 9.71 -2.32
C ALA A 2 -25.98 10.94 -2.95
N LEU A 3 -25.14 11.65 -2.19
CA LEU A 3 -24.31 12.72 -2.72
C LEU A 3 -23.35 12.12 -3.77
N PRO A 4 -23.04 12.84 -4.86
CA PRO A 4 -22.03 12.36 -5.80
C PRO A 4 -20.68 12.36 -5.09
N ILE A 5 -20.10 11.18 -4.87
CA ILE A 5 -18.72 11.04 -4.40
C ILE A 5 -17.83 11.33 -5.61
N ALA A 6 -17.61 12.62 -5.85
CA ALA A 6 -16.52 13.15 -6.65
C ALA A 6 -15.96 14.33 -5.85
N ALA A 7 -15.53 14.06 -4.62
CA ALA A 7 -14.58 14.96 -3.98
C ALA A 7 -13.28 14.78 -4.77
N GLN A 8 -12.85 15.81 -5.51
CA GLN A 8 -11.46 15.86 -5.95
C GLN A 8 -10.60 15.81 -4.68
N ILE A 9 -9.90 14.69 -4.46
CA ILE A 9 -9.09 14.51 -3.26
C ILE A 9 -7.86 15.42 -3.35
N PHE A 10 -7.19 15.43 -4.50
CA PHE A 10 -6.07 16.33 -4.76
C PHE A 10 -6.46 17.53 -5.63
N SER A 11 -5.99 18.70 -5.24
CA SER A 11 -5.94 19.90 -6.08
C SER A 11 -4.94 19.75 -7.23
N PRO A 12 -5.06 20.56 -8.30
CA PRO A 12 -4.06 20.57 -9.39
C PRO A 12 -2.63 20.82 -8.89
N GLU A 13 -2.46 21.68 -7.89
CA GLU A 13 -1.16 21.99 -7.29
C GLU A 13 -0.57 20.80 -6.52
N GLU A 14 -1.40 20.05 -5.78
CA GLU A 14 -0.98 18.84 -5.08
C GLU A 14 -0.61 17.71 -6.05
N ILE A 15 -1.37 17.57 -7.15
CA ILE A 15 -1.05 16.63 -8.23
C ILE A 15 0.34 16.92 -8.80
N GLU A 16 0.61 18.17 -9.17
CA GLU A 16 1.91 18.53 -9.76
C GLU A 16 3.04 18.35 -8.75
N ALA A 17 2.85 18.75 -7.49
CA ALA A 17 3.85 18.61 -6.45
C ALA A 17 4.21 17.14 -6.16
N LEU A 18 3.19 16.27 -6.10
CA LEU A 18 3.38 14.84 -5.83
C LEU A 18 4.05 14.14 -7.03
N ARG A 19 3.63 14.48 -8.25
CA ARG A 19 4.25 14.03 -9.49
C ARG A 19 5.73 14.43 -9.56
N GLU A 20 6.03 15.70 -9.29
CA GLU A 20 7.40 16.23 -9.27
C GLU A 20 8.25 15.54 -8.20
N PHE A 21 7.71 15.35 -6.99
CA PHE A 21 8.39 14.65 -5.90
C PHE A 21 8.86 13.25 -6.33
N MET A 22 7.95 12.46 -6.91
CA MET A 22 8.24 11.10 -7.38
C MET A 22 9.29 11.06 -8.51
N PHE A 23 9.20 11.98 -9.49
CA PHE A 23 10.19 12.06 -10.56
C PHE A 23 11.57 12.53 -10.09
N ARG A 24 11.64 13.27 -8.97
CA ARG A 24 12.92 13.70 -8.39
C ARG A 24 13.58 12.64 -7.49
N GLY A 25 13.09 11.40 -7.52
CA GLY A 25 13.60 10.30 -6.69
C GLY A 25 12.80 10.10 -5.40
N GLY A 26 11.66 10.77 -5.23
CA GLY A 26 10.73 10.47 -4.15
C GLY A 26 10.16 9.06 -4.25
N PHE A 27 9.84 8.49 -3.09
CA PHE A 27 9.19 7.19 -2.96
C PHE A 27 7.92 7.36 -2.11
N VAL A 28 6.78 6.95 -2.66
CA VAL A 28 5.46 7.07 -2.01
C VAL A 28 4.95 5.69 -1.66
N MET A 29 4.59 5.47 -0.39
CA MET A 29 3.91 4.26 0.07
C MET A 29 2.46 4.61 0.40
N VAL A 30 1.52 3.88 -0.21
CA VAL A 30 0.09 3.92 0.10
C VAL A 30 -0.28 2.67 0.88
N ASP A 31 -0.93 2.83 2.01
CA ASP A 31 -1.22 1.77 2.98
C ASP A 31 -2.60 2.02 3.63
N ASP A 32 -3.14 0.99 4.29
CA ASP A 32 -4.46 1.00 4.94
C ASP A 32 -5.62 1.31 3.98
N PHE A 33 -5.78 0.43 2.98
CA PHE A 33 -6.97 0.45 2.13
C PHE A 33 -7.39 -0.96 1.70
N TRP A 34 -8.72 -1.15 1.62
CA TRP A 34 -9.32 -2.47 1.56
C TRP A 34 -10.54 -2.49 0.64
N GLY A 35 -10.67 -3.56 -0.13
CA GLY A 35 -11.80 -3.80 -1.01
C GLY A 35 -11.83 -2.95 -2.28
N GLN A 36 -12.60 -3.43 -3.26
CA GLN A 36 -12.64 -2.86 -4.60
C GLN A 36 -12.95 -1.35 -4.64
N PRO A 37 -13.89 -0.80 -3.83
CA PRO A 37 -14.16 0.63 -3.87
C PRO A 37 -12.94 1.49 -3.56
N HIS A 38 -12.11 1.09 -2.57
CA HIS A 38 -10.91 1.85 -2.23
C HIS A 38 -9.82 1.67 -3.30
N LEU A 39 -9.74 0.49 -3.91
CA LEU A 39 -8.81 0.24 -5.02
C LEU A 39 -9.16 1.11 -6.25
N ASP A 40 -10.46 1.20 -6.58
CA ASP A 40 -10.96 2.03 -7.68
C ASP A 40 -10.67 3.53 -7.43
N ASP A 41 -10.89 4.00 -6.19
CA ASP A 41 -10.58 5.37 -5.80
C ASP A 41 -9.07 5.66 -5.91
N MET A 42 -8.23 4.72 -5.45
CA MET A 42 -6.77 4.83 -5.56
C MET A 42 -6.34 4.92 -7.03
N PHE A 43 -6.82 4.01 -7.88
CA PHE A 43 -6.52 4.05 -9.32
C PHE A 43 -6.96 5.35 -9.97
N MET A 44 -8.15 5.85 -9.62
CA MET A 44 -8.65 7.12 -10.14
C MET A 44 -7.74 8.30 -9.79
N GLU A 45 -7.30 8.42 -8.53
CA GLU A 45 -6.43 9.52 -8.12
C GLU A 45 -5.01 9.39 -8.70
N ILE A 46 -4.45 8.18 -8.75
CA ILE A 46 -3.13 7.96 -9.35
C ILE A 46 -3.15 8.22 -10.86
N GLN A 47 -4.23 7.90 -11.57
CA GLN A 47 -4.37 8.24 -12.99
C GLN A 47 -4.44 9.75 -13.23
N LYS A 48 -4.93 10.56 -12.27
CA LYS A 48 -4.84 12.02 -12.37
C LYS A 48 -3.40 12.51 -12.24
N ILE A 49 -2.62 11.86 -11.36
CA ILE A 49 -1.21 12.18 -11.14
C ILE A 49 -0.36 11.72 -12.33
N PHE A 50 -0.63 10.53 -12.88
CA PHE A 50 0.08 9.92 -13.99
C PHE A 50 -0.88 9.37 -15.07
N PRO A 51 -1.43 10.22 -15.95
CA PRO A 51 -2.35 9.78 -16.99
C PRO A 51 -1.74 8.84 -18.04
N ASP A 52 -0.41 8.87 -18.17
CA ASP A 52 0.34 8.10 -19.18
C ASP A 52 1.15 6.93 -18.59
N ARG A 53 0.94 6.59 -17.31
CA ARG A 53 1.64 5.48 -16.63
C ARG A 53 0.66 4.36 -16.31
N GLU A 54 1.16 3.13 -16.40
CA GLU A 54 0.46 1.95 -15.91
C GLU A 54 0.65 1.80 -14.40
N ILE A 55 -0.42 1.41 -13.70
CA ILE A 55 -0.36 0.91 -12.34
C ILE A 55 -0.28 -0.62 -12.45
N MET A 56 0.87 -1.19 -12.11
CA MET A 56 1.11 -2.63 -12.24
C MET A 56 0.98 -3.35 -10.91
N GLN A 57 0.45 -4.57 -10.92
CA GLN A 57 0.56 -5.47 -9.78
C GLN A 57 1.97 -6.07 -9.76
N LEU A 58 2.66 -5.99 -8.61
CA LEU A 58 3.98 -6.56 -8.44
C LEU A 58 3.92 -8.06 -8.16
N ASP A 59 4.80 -8.81 -8.82
CA ASP A 59 5.04 -10.22 -8.53
C ASP A 59 5.87 -10.37 -7.24
N PRO A 60 5.61 -11.36 -6.37
CA PRO A 60 6.41 -11.60 -5.18
C PRO A 60 7.91 -11.78 -5.46
N SER A 61 8.31 -12.20 -6.66
CA SER A 61 9.72 -12.30 -7.05
C SER A 61 10.42 -10.96 -7.34
N HIS A 62 9.72 -9.83 -7.30
CA HIS A 62 10.31 -8.52 -7.51
C HIS A 62 11.41 -8.23 -6.47
N GLU A 63 12.51 -7.59 -6.89
CA GLU A 63 13.70 -7.39 -6.03
C GLU A 63 13.39 -6.66 -4.71
N ILE A 64 12.38 -5.78 -4.72
CA ILE A 64 11.94 -5.04 -3.54
C ILE A 64 11.51 -5.98 -2.41
N PHE A 65 11.03 -7.18 -2.71
CA PHE A 65 10.63 -8.18 -1.71
C PHE A 65 11.78 -9.08 -1.24
N HIS A 66 12.99 -8.89 -1.80
CA HIS A 66 14.18 -9.71 -1.55
C HIS A 66 15.46 -8.88 -1.30
N ILE A 67 15.33 -7.56 -1.11
CA ILE A 67 16.49 -6.65 -0.99
C ILE A 67 17.20 -6.76 0.36
N PHE A 68 16.48 -7.14 1.44
CA PHE A 68 17.06 -7.34 2.76
C PHE A 68 16.45 -8.53 3.50
N PHE A 69 15.12 -8.56 3.60
CA PHE A 69 14.38 -9.77 3.96
C PHE A 69 13.84 -10.43 2.69
N ASP A 70 13.73 -11.76 2.73
CA ASP A 70 12.99 -12.54 1.75
C ASP A 70 11.51 -12.61 2.14
N ILE A 71 10.63 -12.20 1.22
CA ILE A 71 9.18 -12.19 1.38
C ILE A 71 8.57 -12.91 0.18
N ASP A 72 8.20 -14.17 0.37
CA ASP A 72 7.64 -15.01 -0.70
C ASP A 72 6.10 -14.87 -0.82
N GLU A 73 5.45 -14.37 0.23
CA GLU A 73 4.00 -14.20 0.32
C GLU A 73 3.65 -12.89 1.02
N PHE A 74 2.63 -12.19 0.52
CA PHE A 74 2.15 -10.97 1.15
C PHE A 74 1.25 -11.31 2.34
N ALA A 75 1.64 -10.86 3.52
CA ALA A 75 0.80 -10.99 4.70
C ALA A 75 -0.38 -10.01 4.62
N GLN A 76 -1.60 -10.50 4.84
CA GLN A 76 -2.75 -9.67 5.12
C GLN A 76 -2.63 -9.15 6.56
N VAL A 77 -1.85 -8.09 6.77
CA VAL A 77 -1.71 -7.45 8.09
C VAL A 77 -3.06 -6.82 8.43
N PRO A 78 -3.72 -7.29 9.49
CA PRO A 78 -5.08 -6.87 9.77
C PRO A 78 -5.10 -5.49 10.41
N GLY A 79 -5.87 -4.59 9.81
CA GLY A 79 -6.24 -3.33 10.46
C GLY A 79 -7.25 -3.54 11.58
N ARG A 80 -7.53 -2.48 12.34
CA ARG A 80 -8.39 -2.51 13.53
C ARG A 80 -9.81 -3.03 13.25
N MET A 81 -10.35 -2.79 12.05
CA MET A 81 -11.66 -3.30 11.66
C MET A 81 -11.67 -4.83 11.41
N VAL A 82 -10.51 -5.46 11.23
CA VAL A 82 -10.35 -6.90 10.95
C VAL A 82 -9.98 -7.69 12.21
N THR A 83 -9.14 -7.15 13.10
CA THR A 83 -8.57 -7.93 14.23
C THR A 83 -9.33 -7.88 15.56
N TRP A 84 -10.16 -6.87 15.81
CA TRP A 84 -10.50 -6.49 17.18
C TRP A 84 -11.91 -6.86 17.67
N ASP A 85 -12.64 -7.74 16.99
CA ASP A 85 -14.03 -8.07 17.39
C ASP A 85 -14.94 -6.81 17.45
N PHE A 86 -14.53 -5.69 16.83
CA PHE A 86 -15.25 -4.40 16.78
C PHE A 86 -16.50 -4.43 15.89
N GLY A 87 -16.99 -5.62 15.52
CA GLY A 87 -18.14 -5.78 14.63
C GLY A 87 -17.87 -5.31 13.20
N GLY A 88 -16.61 -5.38 12.75
CA GLY A 88 -16.27 -5.17 11.35
C GLY A 88 -16.84 -6.29 10.46
N PHE A 89 -17.04 -5.98 9.18
CA PHE A 89 -17.62 -6.92 8.21
C PHE A 89 -16.59 -7.85 7.55
N MET A 90 -15.30 -7.64 7.81
CA MET A 90 -14.20 -8.38 7.20
C MET A 90 -13.55 -9.32 8.20
N ASN A 91 -13.24 -10.54 7.75
CA ASN A 91 -12.56 -11.56 8.53
C ASN A 91 -11.08 -11.60 8.14
N LEU A 92 -10.23 -11.97 9.10
CA LEU A 92 -8.85 -12.32 8.80
C LEU A 92 -8.80 -13.52 7.84
N ASP A 93 -7.89 -13.47 6.88
CA ASP A 93 -7.68 -14.48 5.84
C ASP A 93 -8.91 -14.71 4.94
N ASP A 94 -9.77 -13.70 4.78
CA ASP A 94 -10.90 -13.77 3.85
C ASP A 94 -10.41 -13.79 2.40
N PRO A 95 -10.66 -14.88 1.63
CA PRO A 95 -10.19 -14.99 0.26
C PRO A 95 -10.83 -13.98 -0.70
N SER A 96 -11.87 -13.27 -0.26
CA SER A 96 -12.50 -12.18 -1.03
C SER A 96 -11.65 -10.91 -1.02
N TYR A 97 -10.64 -10.83 -0.13
CA TYR A 97 -9.78 -9.67 0.05
C TYR A 97 -8.29 -10.06 0.04
N PRO A 98 -7.78 -10.74 -1.01
CA PRO A 98 -6.38 -11.16 -1.03
C PRO A 98 -5.44 -9.94 -0.95
N PRO A 99 -4.33 -10.02 -0.18
CA PRO A 99 -3.34 -8.95 -0.15
C PRO A 99 -2.58 -8.89 -1.48
N GLU A 100 -2.44 -7.69 -2.02
CA GLU A 100 -1.75 -7.44 -3.29
C GLU A 100 -0.91 -6.19 -3.18
N VAL A 101 0.13 -6.09 -4.00
CA VAL A 101 0.98 -4.89 -4.05
C VAL A 101 0.95 -4.32 -5.45
N TYR A 102 0.63 -3.04 -5.56
CA TYR A 102 0.62 -2.28 -6.81
C TYR A 102 1.76 -1.28 -6.84
N ALA A 103 2.26 -0.95 -8.03
CA ALA A 103 3.34 0.02 -8.21
C ALA A 103 3.17 0.89 -9.44
N VAL A 104 3.79 2.07 -9.38
CA VAL A 104 4.02 2.95 -10.54
C VAL A 104 5.52 3.12 -10.71
N LEU A 105 6.01 2.84 -11.93
CA LEU A 105 7.44 2.90 -12.27
C LEU A 105 7.80 4.17 -13.04
N ASP A 106 9.02 4.67 -12.85
CA ASP A 106 9.62 5.68 -13.73
C ASP A 106 10.16 5.06 -15.04
N ASP A 107 10.80 5.89 -15.88
CA ASP A 107 11.28 5.47 -17.21
C ASP A 107 12.45 4.48 -17.15
N ASP A 108 13.16 4.44 -16.02
CA ASP A 108 14.29 3.54 -15.77
C ASP A 108 13.84 2.26 -15.05
N GLY A 109 12.54 2.13 -14.76
CA GLY A 109 11.95 0.96 -14.09
C GLY A 109 12.02 1.03 -12.56
N ARG A 110 12.42 2.15 -11.97
CA ARG A 110 12.42 2.33 -10.51
C ARG A 110 11.00 2.55 -10.01
N ILE A 111 10.64 1.92 -8.90
CA ILE A 111 9.37 2.13 -8.22
C ILE A 111 9.34 3.55 -7.63
N MET A 112 8.43 4.38 -8.14
CA MET A 112 8.12 5.72 -7.61
C MET A 112 7.06 5.66 -6.50
N MET A 113 6.08 4.78 -6.68
CA MET A 113 4.97 4.59 -5.76
C MET A 113 4.71 3.11 -5.59
N ILE A 114 4.44 2.70 -4.36
CA ILE A 114 3.96 1.36 -4.00
C ILE A 114 2.65 1.49 -3.20
N ALA A 115 1.71 0.57 -3.40
CA ALA A 115 0.44 0.54 -2.69
C ALA A 115 0.15 -0.87 -2.19
N ASN A 116 -0.05 -1.01 -0.87
CA ASN A 116 -0.36 -2.30 -0.23
C ASN A 116 -1.88 -2.43 -0.09
N TYR A 117 -2.49 -3.24 -0.96
CA TYR A 117 -3.92 -3.45 -1.00
C TYR A 117 -4.36 -4.61 -0.09
N ASN A 118 -5.50 -4.46 0.58
CA ASN A 118 -6.04 -5.41 1.54
C ASN A 118 -5.04 -5.80 2.64
N THR A 119 -4.29 -4.82 3.12
CA THR A 119 -3.39 -4.97 4.26
C THR A 119 -3.19 -3.60 4.89
N ASP A 120 -2.86 -3.60 6.17
CA ASP A 120 -2.59 -2.39 6.96
C ASP A 120 -1.26 -2.59 7.70
N LEU A 121 -0.17 -2.25 7.03
CA LEU A 121 1.17 -2.39 7.63
C LEU A 121 1.34 -1.45 8.82
N GLY A 122 0.69 -0.28 8.77
CA GLY A 122 0.62 0.71 9.84
C GLY A 122 0.19 0.12 11.18
N ASP A 123 -0.96 -0.57 11.22
CA ASP A 123 -1.44 -1.24 12.42
C ASP A 123 -0.43 -2.28 12.96
N GLY A 124 0.26 -2.97 12.05
CA GLY A 124 1.35 -3.88 12.39
C GLY A 124 2.44 -3.20 13.23
N TRP A 125 2.82 -1.97 12.88
CA TRP A 125 3.83 -1.19 13.59
C TRP A 125 3.28 -0.55 14.87
N GLU A 126 2.08 0.04 14.82
CA GLU A 126 1.44 0.72 15.95
C GLU A 126 1.16 -0.22 17.12
N HIS A 127 0.82 -1.47 16.82
CA HIS A 127 0.39 -2.46 17.81
C HIS A 127 1.46 -3.46 18.24
N THR A 128 2.74 -3.20 17.93
CA THR A 128 3.90 -4.03 18.31
C THR A 128 3.89 -4.50 19.77
N PHE A 129 3.47 -3.63 20.69
CA PHE A 129 3.46 -3.90 22.13
C PHE A 129 2.05 -4.09 22.71
N TYR A 130 1.04 -4.18 21.85
CA TYR A 130 -0.33 -4.42 22.27
C TYR A 130 -0.56 -5.93 22.35
N GLU A 131 -0.66 -6.47 23.56
CA GLU A 131 -0.76 -7.92 23.83
C GLU A 131 -1.84 -8.65 22.99
N PRO A 132 -3.04 -8.07 22.76
CA PRO A 132 -4.05 -8.72 21.93
C PRO A 132 -3.74 -8.74 20.42
N TYR A 133 -2.77 -7.96 19.93
CA TYR A 133 -2.37 -7.96 18.52
C TYR A 133 -1.27 -9.02 18.28
N PRO A 134 -1.51 -10.03 17.43
CA PRO A 134 -0.53 -11.10 17.24
C PRO A 134 0.80 -10.58 16.68
N THR A 135 1.90 -10.81 17.41
CA THR A 135 3.26 -10.37 17.03
C THR A 135 3.69 -10.83 15.63
N LYS A 136 3.10 -11.90 15.08
CA LYS A 136 3.37 -12.33 13.70
C LYS A 136 3.13 -11.20 12.69
N PHE A 137 2.04 -10.46 12.84
CA PHE A 137 1.64 -9.41 11.90
C PHE A 137 2.57 -8.19 11.98
N THR A 138 2.94 -7.83 13.21
CA THR A 138 4.00 -6.85 13.46
C THR A 138 5.32 -7.22 12.80
N ASN A 139 5.74 -8.49 12.92
CA ASN A 139 6.98 -8.95 12.30
C ASN A 139 6.94 -8.85 10.77
N GLU A 140 5.84 -9.29 10.14
CA GLU A 140 5.70 -9.18 8.68
C GLU A 140 5.65 -7.73 8.20
N ALA A 141 4.92 -6.85 8.92
CA ALA A 141 4.89 -5.43 8.62
C ALA A 141 6.28 -4.78 8.72
N TYR A 142 7.09 -5.14 9.72
CA TYR A 142 8.46 -4.62 9.82
C TYR A 142 9.36 -5.11 8.69
N LYS A 143 9.28 -6.38 8.29
CA LYS A 143 10.12 -6.90 7.20
C LYS A 143 9.88 -6.15 5.89
N ILE A 144 8.62 -6.02 5.48
CA ILE A 144 8.29 -5.35 4.23
C ILE A 144 8.58 -3.85 4.28
N GLY A 145 8.31 -3.20 5.42
CA GLY A 145 8.65 -1.78 5.62
C GLY A 145 10.16 -1.53 5.54
N ILE A 146 10.98 -2.41 6.11
CA ILE A 146 12.45 -2.31 6.01
C ILE A 146 12.92 -2.47 4.57
N ASN A 147 12.37 -3.44 3.83
CA ASN A 147 12.66 -3.61 2.42
C ASN A 147 12.32 -2.34 1.60
N PHE A 148 11.13 -1.75 1.82
CA PHE A 148 10.71 -0.52 1.15
C PHE A 148 11.61 0.67 1.47
N LEU A 149 11.99 0.84 2.74
CA LEU A 149 12.93 1.89 3.14
C LEU A 149 14.29 1.70 2.45
N ILE A 150 14.83 0.48 2.45
CA ILE A 150 16.12 0.22 1.80
C ILE A 150 16.02 0.51 0.29
N TYR A 151 14.95 0.07 -0.37
CA TYR A 151 14.72 0.36 -1.78
C TYR A 151 14.68 1.87 -2.04
N ALA A 152 13.88 2.62 -1.28
CA ALA A 152 13.73 4.07 -1.39
C ALA A 152 15.04 4.86 -1.19
N PHE A 153 16.02 4.31 -0.49
CA PHE A 153 17.33 4.94 -0.27
C PHE A 153 18.46 4.40 -1.17
N SER A 154 18.19 3.41 -2.02
CA SER A 154 19.22 2.76 -2.84
C SER A 154 18.96 2.77 -4.35
N HIS A 155 17.74 3.10 -4.78
CA HIS A 155 17.33 3.19 -6.18
C HIS A 155 16.82 4.60 -6.47
#